data_AF-A0AAW5JQ90-F1
#
_entry.id   AF-A0AAW5JQ90-F1
#
_cell.length_a   1.000
_cell.length_b   1.000
_cell.length_c   1.000
_cell.angle_alpha   90.00
_cell.angle_beta   90.00
_cell.angle_gamma   90.00
#
_symmetry.space_group_name_H-M   'P 1'
#
loop_
_entity.id
_entity.type
_entity.pdbx_description
1 polymer ?
#
loop_
_entity_poly.entity_id
_entity_poly.type
_entity_poly.pdbx_seq_one_letter_code
_entity_poly.pdbx_strand_id
1 'polypeptide(L)'
;LNRDFFNGEIEEPIITIQSTPRAYGHVTVGRTWKRKNDWRHELNLGAETLERPIEAVSATMVHEMVHLYNIAHNVQDCSRGGSYHNKKFRDEAERRG
;
A
#
# COMPACT_ATOMS: atom_id res chain seq x y z
N LEU A 1 -12.12 -0.67 4.07
CA LEU A 1 -11.13 -0.85 2.99
C LEU A 1 -10.73 -2.31 2.78
N ASN A 2 -9.97 -2.95 3.68
CA ASN A 2 -9.48 -4.33 3.44
C ASN A 2 -10.65 -5.33 3.26
N ARG A 3 -11.60 -5.32 4.19
CA ARG A 3 -12.82 -6.16 4.07
C ARG A 3 -13.62 -5.85 2.80
N ASP A 4 -13.77 -4.57 2.47
CA ASP A 4 -14.75 -4.12 1.48
C ASP A 4 -14.22 -4.24 0.04
N PHE A 5 -12.91 -4.02 -0.17
CA PHE A 5 -12.27 -4.06 -1.50
C PHE A 5 -11.37 -5.29 -1.70
N PHE A 6 -10.81 -5.85 -0.62
CA PHE A 6 -9.80 -6.92 -0.68
C PHE A 6 -10.24 -8.22 0.01
N ASN A 7 -11.53 -8.39 0.30
CA ASN A 7 -12.10 -9.56 0.98
C ASN A 7 -11.42 -9.93 2.32
N GLY A 8 -10.70 -9.00 2.94
CA GLY A 8 -9.91 -9.26 4.15
C GLY A 8 -8.62 -10.06 3.90
N GLU A 9 -8.17 -10.20 2.66
CA GLU A 9 -7.00 -11.00 2.29
C GLU A 9 -5.66 -10.28 2.57
N ILE A 10 -5.67 -8.97 2.83
CA ILE A 10 -4.45 -8.24 3.19
C ILE A 10 -4.12 -8.48 4.67
N GLU A 11 -2.93 -9.00 4.95
CA GLU A 11 -2.37 -9.05 6.30
C GLU A 11 -2.23 -7.63 6.84
N GLU A 12 -2.74 -7.38 8.05
CA GLU A 12 -2.70 -6.05 8.70
C GLU A 12 -1.26 -5.49 8.72
N PRO A 13 -0.97 -4.39 7.98
CA PRO A 13 0.33 -3.74 8.01
C PRO A 13 0.44 -2.83 9.25
N ILE A 14 1.66 -2.37 9.56
CA ILE A 14 1.81 -1.20 10.43
C ILE A 14 1.50 0.04 9.61
N ILE A 15 0.46 0.78 10.01
CA ILE A 15 0.11 2.04 9.40
C ILE A 15 0.87 3.15 10.11
N THR A 16 1.68 3.90 9.36
CA THR A 16 2.46 5.03 9.87
C THR A 16 2.03 6.33 9.20
N ILE A 17 2.24 7.43 9.92
CA ILE A 17 2.09 8.79 9.39
C ILE A 17 3.44 9.47 9.58
N GLN A 18 4.22 9.55 8.52
CA GLN A 18 5.57 10.09 8.54
C GLN A 18 5.86 10.84 7.25
N SER A 19 6.81 11.77 7.32
CA SER A 19 7.30 12.50 6.15
C SER A 19 7.78 11.55 5.07
N THR A 20 7.23 11.67 3.86
CA THR A 20 7.64 10.87 2.70
C THR A 20 7.88 11.81 1.51
N PRO A 21 9.14 12.26 1.32
CA PRO A 21 9.45 13.23 0.28
C PRO A 21 9.08 12.66 -1.10
N ARG A 22 8.31 13.44 -1.88
CA ARG A 22 7.93 13.15 -3.28
C ARG A 22 6.89 12.03 -3.48
N ALA A 23 6.23 11.57 -2.42
CA ALA A 23 5.13 10.63 -2.51
C ALA A 23 3.97 11.03 -1.57
N TYR A 24 2.79 10.45 -1.79
CA TYR A 24 1.66 10.60 -0.88
C TYR A 24 1.55 9.47 0.14
N GLY A 25 2.11 8.32 -0.21
CA GLY A 25 2.25 7.15 0.64
C GLY A 25 3.25 6.20 0.00
N HIS A 26 3.58 5.13 0.72
CA HIS A 26 4.35 4.00 0.19
C HIS A 26 4.16 2.77 1.07
N VAL A 27 4.51 1.61 0.52
CA VAL A 27 4.68 0.36 1.28
C VAL A 27 6.11 -0.14 1.26
N THR A 28 6.51 -0.85 2.32
CA THR A 28 7.76 -1.59 2.31
C THR A 28 7.59 -2.93 1.62
N VAL A 29 8.46 -3.23 0.64
CA VAL A 29 8.47 -4.53 -0.05
C VAL A 29 8.79 -5.67 0.92
N GLY A 30 9.67 -5.43 1.89
CA GLY A 30 9.95 -6.36 2.98
C GLY A 30 9.09 -6.11 4.20
N ARG A 31 9.04 -7.10 5.10
CA ARG A 31 8.46 -6.95 6.44
C ARG A 31 9.50 -6.26 7.33
N THR A 32 9.37 -4.96 7.55
CA THR A 32 10.38 -4.10 8.20
C THR A 32 10.08 -3.80 9.67
N TRP A 33 8.81 -3.95 10.10
CA TRP A 33 8.40 -3.62 11.46
C TRP A 33 8.22 -4.88 12.30
N LYS A 34 8.93 -4.95 13.43
CA LYS A 34 8.77 -6.04 14.40
C LYS A 34 7.64 -5.72 15.38
N ARG A 35 6.60 -6.55 15.39
CA ARG A 35 5.50 -6.52 16.35
C ARG A 35 5.55 -7.78 17.21
N LYS A 36 6.09 -7.67 18.44
CA LYS A 36 6.34 -8.80 19.35
C LYS A 36 7.20 -9.88 18.65
N ASN A 37 6.57 -10.98 18.23
CA ASN A 37 7.20 -12.15 17.60
C ASN A 37 6.91 -12.25 16.09
N ASP A 38 6.29 -11.23 15.51
CA ASP A 38 5.94 -11.17 14.10
C ASP A 38 6.60 -9.95 13.43
N TRP A 39 6.78 -10.00 12.12
CA TRP A 39 7.25 -8.90 11.30
C TRP A 39 6.12 -8.45 10.39
N ARG A 40 5.98 -7.17 10.09
CA ARG A 40 4.91 -6.66 9.23
C ARG A 40 5.45 -5.69 8.20
N HIS A 41 4.75 -5.59 7.08
CA HIS A 41 4.95 -4.50 6.13
C HIS A 41 4.52 -3.17 6.76
N GLU A 42 5.13 -2.09 6.29
CA GLU A 42 4.66 -0.74 6.52
C GLU A 42 3.72 -0.32 5.40
N LEU A 43 2.67 0.43 5.75
CA LEU A 43 1.94 1.32 4.86
C LEU A 43 2.03 2.72 5.46
N ASN A 44 2.89 3.55 4.88
CA ASN A 44 3.07 4.93 5.34
C ASN A 44 2.17 5.87 4.53
N LEU A 45 1.51 6.79 5.22
CA LEU A 45 0.88 7.96 4.63
C LEU A 45 1.73 9.20 4.90
N GLY A 46 1.94 10.02 3.88
CA GLY A 46 2.72 11.26 3.98
C GLY A 46 2.04 12.24 4.92
N ALA A 47 2.72 12.60 6.01
CA ALA A 47 2.19 13.50 7.04
C ALA A 47 1.75 14.86 6.45
N GLU A 48 2.50 15.38 5.49
CA GLU A 48 2.27 16.65 4.80
C GLU A 48 1.12 16.60 3.78
N THR A 49 0.46 15.45 3.64
CA THR A 49 -0.54 15.23 2.58
C THR A 49 -1.92 14.92 3.15
N LEU A 50 -2.03 14.84 4.48
CA LEU A 50 -3.27 14.53 5.19
C LEU A 50 -4.30 15.66 5.16
N GLU A 51 -3.89 16.89 4.85
CA GLU A 51 -4.80 18.03 4.63
C GLU A 51 -5.63 17.91 3.34
N ARG A 52 -5.31 16.96 2.46
CA ARG A 52 -6.09 16.66 1.27
C ARG A 52 -7.49 16.13 1.65
N PRO A 53 -8.49 16.22 0.74
CA PRO A 53 -9.80 15.61 0.97
C PRO A 53 -9.69 14.13 1.37
N ILE A 54 -10.60 13.69 2.24
CA ILE A 54 -10.56 12.32 2.80
C ILE A 54 -10.62 11.24 1.73
N GLU A 55 -11.30 11.51 0.63
CA GLU A 55 -11.38 10.64 -0.56
C GLU A 55 -9.99 10.48 -1.19
N ALA A 56 -9.19 11.54 -1.20
CA ALA A 56 -7.87 11.55 -1.77
C ALA A 56 -6.86 10.79 -0.87
N VAL A 57 -6.98 10.92 0.45
CA VAL A 57 -6.21 10.14 1.43
C VAL A 57 -6.60 8.66 1.35
N SER A 58 -7.90 8.38 1.26
CA SER A 58 -8.42 7.01 1.11
C SER A 58 -7.95 6.37 -0.20
N ALA A 59 -7.93 7.13 -1.31
CA ALA A 59 -7.40 6.67 -2.59
C ALA A 59 -5.91 6.34 -2.52
N THR A 60 -5.11 7.16 -1.82
CA THR A 60 -3.70 6.83 -1.55
C THR A 60 -3.59 5.54 -0.72
N MET A 61 -4.43 5.36 0.31
CA MET A 61 -4.41 4.12 1.09
C MET A 61 -4.79 2.89 0.25
N VAL A 62 -5.83 2.98 -0.59
CA VAL A 62 -6.24 1.89 -1.48
C VAL A 62 -5.14 1.56 -2.50
N HIS A 63 -4.49 2.58 -3.07
CA HIS A 63 -3.33 2.41 -3.96
C HIS A 63 -2.24 1.55 -3.32
N GLU A 64 -1.81 1.92 -2.11
CA GLU A 64 -0.80 1.17 -1.37
C GLU A 64 -1.30 -0.23 -0.96
N MET A 65 -2.60 -0.39 -0.69
CA MET A 65 -3.19 -1.70 -0.40
C MET A 65 -3.19 -2.64 -1.61
N VAL A 66 -3.27 -2.12 -2.84
CA VAL A 66 -3.08 -2.94 -4.05
C VAL A 66 -1.68 -3.55 -4.09
N HIS A 67 -0.65 -2.77 -3.72
CA HIS A 67 0.71 -3.30 -3.58
C HIS A 67 0.79 -4.40 -2.53
N LEU A 68 0.21 -4.19 -1.34
CA LEU A 68 0.20 -5.22 -0.28
C LEU A 68 -0.51 -6.50 -0.72
N TYR A 69 -1.65 -6.37 -1.41
CA TYR A 69 -2.39 -7.50 -1.94
C TYR A 69 -1.55 -8.27 -2.97
N ASN A 70 -0.90 -7.56 -3.91
CA ASN A 70 -0.03 -8.16 -4.90
C ASN A 70 1.19 -8.86 -4.27
N ILE A 71 1.81 -8.24 -3.25
CA ILE A 71 2.90 -8.84 -2.48
C ILE A 71 2.43 -10.16 -1.84
N ALA A 72 1.27 -10.17 -1.18
CA ALA A 72 0.72 -11.37 -0.54
C ALA A 72 0.44 -12.51 -1.55
N HIS A 73 0.15 -12.15 -2.80
CA HIS A 73 -0.14 -13.09 -3.89
C HIS A 73 1.07 -13.37 -4.80
N ASN A 74 2.28 -12.97 -4.39
CA ASN A 74 3.52 -13.14 -5.17
C ASN A 74 3.44 -12.55 -6.59
N VAL A 75 2.71 -11.43 -6.73
CA VAL A 75 2.56 -10.69 -7.98
C VAL A 75 3.58 -9.57 -8.03
N GLN A 76 4.53 -9.66 -8.96
CA GLN A 76 5.39 -8.53 -9.29
C GLN A 76 4.59 -7.49 -10.10
N ASP A 77 4.18 -6.42 -9.43
CA ASP A 77 3.27 -5.39 -9.96
C ASP A 77 3.99 -4.09 -10.38
N CYS A 78 5.28 -3.96 -10.06
CA CYS A 78 6.16 -2.90 -10.52
C CYS A 78 7.24 -3.40 -11.50
N SER A 79 7.85 -2.45 -12.21
CA SER A 79 8.90 -2.63 -13.21
C SER A 79 10.02 -1.60 -13.02
N ARG A 80 11.15 -1.77 -13.74
CA ARG A 80 12.35 -0.91 -13.65
C ARG A 80 12.84 -0.74 -12.19
N GLY A 81 13.01 -1.86 -11.49
CA GLY A 81 13.47 -1.85 -10.10
C GLY A 81 12.46 -1.25 -9.11
N GLY A 82 11.16 -1.35 -9.40
CA GLY A 82 10.10 -0.90 -8.49
C GLY A 82 9.54 0.50 -8.79
N SER A 83 10.08 1.21 -9.80
CA SER A 83 9.72 2.61 -10.07
C SER A 83 8.45 2.82 -10.89
N TYR A 84 7.94 1.79 -11.57
CA TYR A 84 6.81 1.93 -12.51
C TYR A 84 5.78 0.82 -12.35
N HIS A 85 4.51 1.19 -12.12
CA HIS A 85 3.38 0.28 -12.15
C HIS A 85 3.24 -0.40 -13.51
N ASN A 86 3.12 -1.72 -13.50
CA ASN A 86 2.94 -2.53 -14.69
C ASN A 86 1.44 -2.86 -14.91
N LYS A 87 1.15 -3.62 -15.98
CA LYS A 87 -0.24 -3.98 -16.32
C LYS A 87 -0.94 -4.74 -15.20
N LYS A 88 -0.22 -5.57 -14.43
CA LYS A 88 -0.79 -6.34 -13.31
C LYS A 88 -1.23 -5.43 -12.18
N PHE A 89 -0.45 -4.39 -11.86
CA PHE A 89 -0.88 -3.37 -10.90
C PHE A 89 -2.17 -2.70 -11.35
N ARG A 90 -2.20 -2.20 -12.60
CA ARG A 90 -3.39 -1.53 -13.15
C ARG A 90 -4.61 -2.45 -13.10
N ASP A 91 -4.49 -3.66 -13.61
CA ASP A 91 -5.62 -4.60 -13.71
C ASP A 91 -6.15 -4.97 -12.31
N GLU A 92 -5.29 -5.03 -11.30
CA GLU A 92 -5.71 -5.27 -9.92
C GLU A 92 -6.33 -4.00 -9.30
N ALA A 93 -5.74 -2.82 -9.50
CA ALA A 93 -6.31 -1.56 -9.01
C ALA A 93 -7.73 -1.32 -9.54
N GLU A 94 -7.96 -1.55 -10.84
CA GLU A 94 -9.29 -1.42 -11.48
C GLU A 94 -10.34 -2.38 -10.89
N ARG A 95 -9.94 -3.54 -10.35
CA ARG A 95 -10.87 -4.48 -9.69
C ARG A 95 -11.24 -4.03 -8.28
N ARG A 96 -10.36 -3.26 -7.63
CA ARG A 96 -10.44 -2.95 -6.19
C ARG A 96 -11.03 -1.56 -5.91
N GLY A 97 -11.27 -0.75 -6.93
CA GLY A 97 -11.88 0.58 -6.83
C GLY A 97 -11.01 1.66 -7.44
#